data_AF-A0A1F3IVW1-F1
#
_entry.id   AF-A0A1F3IVW1-F1
#
_cell.length_a   1.000
_cell.length_b   1.000
_cell.length_c   1.000
_cell.angle_alpha   90.00
_cell.angle_beta   90.00
_cell.angle_gamma   90.00
#
_symmetry.space_group_name_H-M   'P 1'
#
loop_
_entity.id
_entity.type
_entity.pdbx_description
1 polymer ?
#
loop_
_entity_poly.entity_id
_entity_poly.type
_entity_poly.pdbx_seq_one_letter_code
_entity_poly.pdbx_strand_id
1 'polypeptide(L)'
;MKFLIFISVLLTFGCAESAQNKSEKQADTEKASIELTEYNEIESFKLFCDSIPNVILPFRTNCINNIIPTDNEKEYIRIMNPKYIGDSWAVDGKIEKENYILIIHHFDTDGTIVFLRTLNKKGIKIDEIKLYHTDCVPTTEDTFDIGYVIFESNMKITQIDSTLWYKTDENGNQIPNLNPIVREKYRFVYQLSDSGEFNKTK
;
A
#
# COMPACT_ATOMS: atom_id res chain seq x y z
N MET A 1 40.72 40.17 44.93
CA MET A 1 40.86 39.08 45.92
C MET A 1 39.49 38.57 46.34
N LYS A 2 39.13 37.35 45.93
CA LYS A 2 38.37 36.37 46.71
C LYS A 2 38.39 35.05 45.92
N PHE A 3 39.11 34.10 46.49
CA PHE A 3 39.05 32.67 46.17
C PHE A 3 37.67 32.11 46.50
N LEU A 4 37.30 30.99 45.87
CA LEU A 4 36.82 29.74 46.47
C LEU A 4 35.87 29.01 45.49
N ILE A 5 35.76 27.70 45.40
CA ILE A 5 36.54 26.50 45.74
C ILE A 5 35.77 25.36 45.02
N PHE A 6 36.48 24.38 44.47
CA PHE A 6 35.92 23.12 43.97
C PHE A 6 35.44 22.27 45.14
N ILE A 7 34.23 21.69 45.07
CA ILE A 7 33.88 20.48 45.80
C ILE A 7 33.12 19.54 44.86
N SER A 8 33.75 18.41 44.56
CA SER A 8 33.14 17.21 44.01
C SER A 8 32.73 16.30 45.16
N VAL A 9 31.52 15.74 45.12
CA VAL A 9 31.17 14.55 45.92
C VAL A 9 30.28 13.64 45.06
N LEU A 10 30.86 12.52 44.63
CA LEU A 10 30.14 11.30 44.27
C LEU A 10 29.59 10.66 45.55
N LEU A 11 28.33 10.21 45.53
CA LEU A 11 27.83 9.18 46.43
C LEU A 11 27.07 8.10 45.66
N THR A 12 27.57 6.88 45.83
CA THR A 12 27.11 5.58 45.37
C THR A 12 26.27 4.87 46.44
N PHE A 13 25.62 3.77 46.03
CA PHE A 13 24.94 2.72 46.82
C PHE A 13 23.53 3.06 47.32
N GLY A 14 22.54 2.16 47.27
CA GLY A 14 22.57 0.73 46.97
C GLY A 14 21.15 0.11 46.96
N CYS A 15 21.11 -1.16 46.54
CA CYS A 15 19.97 -2.06 46.45
C CYS A 15 19.18 -2.24 47.77
N ALA A 16 17.90 -2.61 47.69
CA ALA A 16 17.42 -3.98 47.96
C ALA A 16 15.89 -4.09 47.96
N GLU A 17 15.45 -5.30 47.60
CA GLU A 17 14.09 -5.80 47.42
C GLU A 17 13.22 -5.78 48.69
N SER A 18 11.90 -5.84 48.50
CA SER A 18 11.04 -6.69 49.33
C SER A 18 9.75 -7.04 48.60
N ALA A 19 9.41 -8.32 48.68
CA ALA A 19 8.44 -9.05 47.90
C ALA A 19 7.01 -9.10 48.50
N GLN A 20 6.13 -9.70 47.69
CA GLN A 20 4.88 -10.43 48.01
C GLN A 20 3.58 -9.63 48.18
N ASN A 21 2.61 -9.84 47.28
CA ASN A 21 1.56 -10.86 47.52
C ASN A 21 0.72 -11.23 46.27
N LYS A 22 0.17 -12.45 46.34
CA LYS A 22 -0.51 -13.28 45.34
C LYS A 22 -1.93 -12.82 44.92
N SER A 23 -2.31 -13.15 43.68
CA SER A 23 -3.62 -13.73 43.28
C SER A 23 -3.56 -14.08 41.78
N GLU A 24 -3.31 -15.33 41.40
CA GLU A 24 -4.34 -16.36 41.09
C GLU A 24 -5.42 -15.91 40.08
N LYS A 25 -5.12 -16.06 38.79
CA LYS A 25 -6.06 -16.58 37.79
C LYS A 25 -5.28 -17.20 36.65
N GLN A 26 -5.14 -18.50 36.75
CA GLN A 26 -4.66 -19.39 35.70
C GLN A 26 -5.76 -19.45 34.64
N ALA A 27 -5.61 -18.66 33.59
CA ALA A 27 -6.34 -18.87 32.35
C ALA A 27 -5.43 -19.72 31.48
N ASP A 28 -5.81 -20.97 31.29
CA ASP A 28 -5.25 -21.86 30.28
C ASP A 28 -5.35 -21.18 28.92
N THR A 29 -4.27 -20.48 28.54
CA THR A 29 -4.03 -20.12 27.15
C THR A 29 -3.26 -21.30 26.59
N GLU A 30 -3.99 -22.32 26.16
CA GLU A 30 -3.52 -23.28 25.19
C GLU A 30 -3.11 -22.46 23.97
N LYS A 31 -1.84 -22.03 23.95
CA LYS A 31 -1.18 -21.54 22.76
C LYS A 31 -1.20 -22.73 21.83
N ALA A 32 -2.19 -22.77 20.94
CA ALA A 32 -2.09 -23.46 19.68
C ALA A 32 -0.86 -22.87 18.98
N SER A 33 0.31 -23.41 19.29
CA SER A 33 1.46 -23.34 18.41
C SER A 33 1.03 -24.09 17.16
N ILE A 34 0.54 -23.33 16.18
CA ILE A 34 0.42 -23.81 14.82
C ILE A 34 1.84 -24.25 14.45
N GLU A 35 2.09 -25.56 14.46
CA GLU A 35 3.26 -26.14 13.84
C GLU A 35 3.20 -25.70 12.37
N LEU A 36 4.01 -24.70 12.04
CA LEU A 36 4.39 -24.35 10.68
C LEU A 36 5.19 -25.54 10.14
N THR A 37 4.45 -26.58 9.77
CA THR A 37 4.87 -27.56 8.78
C THR A 37 5.42 -26.79 7.60
N GLU A 38 6.52 -27.29 7.05
CA GLU A 38 7.27 -26.75 5.92
C GLU A 38 6.31 -26.56 4.73
N TYR A 39 5.59 -25.43 4.72
CA TYR A 39 4.60 -25.11 3.71
C TYR A 39 5.36 -24.96 2.40
N ASN A 40 5.05 -25.82 1.43
CA ASN A 40 5.58 -25.72 0.10
C ASN A 40 5.34 -24.31 -0.43
N GLU A 41 6.41 -23.53 -0.63
CA GLU A 41 6.30 -22.11 -0.96
C GLU A 41 5.52 -21.86 -2.25
N ILE A 42 5.58 -22.81 -3.18
CA ILE A 42 4.84 -22.77 -4.44
C ILE A 42 3.35 -22.92 -4.17
N GLU A 43 2.96 -23.83 -3.29
CA GLU A 43 1.56 -24.06 -2.92
C GLU A 43 0.99 -22.87 -2.16
N SER A 44 1.76 -22.31 -1.22
CA SER A 44 1.39 -21.08 -0.52
C SER A 44 1.18 -19.91 -1.48
N PHE A 45 2.09 -19.72 -2.44
CA PHE A 45 1.94 -18.65 -3.44
C PHE A 45 0.73 -18.89 -4.35
N LYS A 46 0.48 -20.14 -4.73
CA LYS A 46 -0.70 -20.51 -5.52
C LYS A 46 -1.99 -20.19 -4.76
N LEU A 47 -2.09 -20.56 -3.48
CA LEU A 47 -3.25 -20.25 -2.64
C LEU A 47 -3.49 -18.74 -2.54
N PHE A 48 -2.42 -17.94 -2.35
CA PHE A 48 -2.51 -16.48 -2.39
C PHE A 48 -3.00 -15.96 -3.75
N CYS A 49 -2.52 -16.54 -4.84
CA CYS A 49 -2.99 -16.14 -6.16
C CYS A 49 -4.46 -16.52 -6.35
N ASP A 50 -4.88 -17.70 -5.91
CA ASP A 50 -6.27 -18.19 -6.06
C ASP A 50 -7.27 -17.38 -5.22
N SER A 51 -6.81 -16.71 -4.16
CA SER A 51 -7.65 -15.83 -3.33
C SER A 51 -7.88 -14.43 -3.92
N ILE A 52 -7.14 -14.02 -4.94
CA ILE A 52 -7.25 -12.68 -5.53
C ILE A 52 -7.86 -12.74 -6.94
N PRO A 53 -8.77 -11.80 -7.28
CA PRO A 53 -9.47 -11.83 -8.55
C PRO A 53 -8.54 -11.53 -9.73
N ASN A 54 -8.80 -12.18 -10.88
CA ASN A 54 -8.22 -11.73 -12.14
C ASN A 54 -8.91 -10.44 -12.58
N VAL A 55 -8.12 -9.41 -12.91
CA VAL A 55 -8.65 -8.17 -13.50
C VAL A 55 -8.99 -8.36 -14.97
N ILE A 56 -10.11 -7.79 -15.40
CA ILE A 56 -10.54 -7.77 -16.80
C ILE A 56 -9.93 -6.55 -17.47
N LEU A 57 -9.21 -6.76 -18.57
CA LEU A 57 -8.57 -5.68 -19.33
C LEU A 57 -9.50 -5.15 -20.45
N PRO A 58 -9.54 -3.82 -20.70
CA PRO A 58 -8.78 -2.80 -19.99
C PRO A 58 -9.30 -2.55 -18.58
N PHE A 59 -8.37 -2.39 -17.63
CA PHE A 59 -8.69 -2.14 -16.22
C PHE A 59 -8.26 -0.72 -15.85
N ARG A 60 -9.06 -0.03 -15.05
CA ARG A 60 -8.73 1.31 -14.54
C ARG A 60 -8.87 1.30 -13.03
N THR A 61 -7.83 1.74 -12.34
CA THR A 61 -7.87 2.03 -10.91
C THR A 61 -7.60 3.52 -10.69
N ASN A 62 -8.26 4.08 -9.69
CA ASN A 62 -8.21 5.48 -9.30
C ASN A 62 -7.84 5.58 -7.82
N CYS A 63 -7.16 6.65 -7.46
CA CYS A 63 -6.78 6.99 -6.09
C CYS A 63 -7.94 7.20 -5.09
N ILE A 64 -9.22 7.14 -5.51
CA ILE A 64 -10.38 7.52 -4.68
C ILE A 64 -11.24 6.32 -4.27
N ASN A 65 -10.84 5.09 -4.62
CA ASN A 65 -11.61 3.94 -4.16
C ASN A 65 -11.27 3.64 -2.70
N ASN A 66 -11.94 4.36 -1.79
CA ASN A 66 -12.09 4.02 -0.36
C ASN A 66 -12.88 2.71 -0.22
N ILE A 67 -12.40 1.62 -0.80
CA ILE A 67 -12.91 0.29 -0.51
C ILE A 67 -12.25 -0.11 0.80
N ILE A 68 -12.90 0.24 1.91
CA ILE A 68 -12.54 -0.25 3.24
C ILE A 68 -12.78 -1.76 3.21
N PRO A 69 -11.74 -2.61 3.35
CA PRO A 69 -11.92 -4.05 3.33
C PRO A 69 -12.80 -4.48 4.51
N THR A 70 -13.62 -5.49 4.30
CA THR A 70 -14.34 -6.16 5.40
C THR A 70 -13.34 -6.81 6.36
N ASP A 71 -13.76 -7.06 7.61
CA ASP A 71 -12.85 -7.62 8.62
C ASP A 71 -12.31 -9.02 8.25
N ASN A 72 -13.05 -9.79 7.44
CA ASN A 72 -12.60 -11.07 6.90
C ASN A 72 -11.52 -10.90 5.82
N GLU A 73 -11.64 -9.88 4.96
CA GLU A 73 -10.63 -9.54 3.97
C GLU A 73 -9.35 -9.06 4.65
N LYS A 74 -9.46 -8.25 5.72
CA LYS A 74 -8.31 -7.80 6.53
C LYS A 74 -7.52 -8.95 7.13
N GLU A 75 -8.19 -9.97 7.68
CA GLU A 75 -7.49 -11.10 8.31
C GLU A 75 -6.73 -11.96 7.29
N TYR A 76 -7.30 -12.16 6.09
CA TYR A 76 -6.65 -12.90 5.01
C TYR A 76 -5.46 -12.14 4.40
N ILE A 77 -5.65 -10.83 4.19
CA ILE A 77 -4.63 -9.85 3.78
C ILE A 77 -3.49 -9.84 4.80
N ARG A 78 -3.79 -9.82 6.11
CA ARG A 78 -2.79 -9.79 7.19
C ARG A 78 -1.87 -11.01 7.21
N ILE A 79 -2.35 -12.19 6.83
CA ILE A 79 -1.60 -13.45 6.94
C ILE A 79 -0.69 -13.69 5.72
N MET A 80 -1.14 -13.37 4.50
CA MET A 80 -0.41 -13.71 3.27
C MET A 80 0.35 -12.52 2.63
N ASN A 81 -0.05 -11.27 2.91
CA ASN A 81 0.51 -10.09 2.23
C ASN A 81 1.98 -9.80 2.54
N PRO A 82 2.47 -9.89 3.79
CA PRO A 82 3.85 -9.51 4.12
C PRO A 82 4.90 -10.28 3.30
N LYS A 83 4.60 -11.53 2.94
CA LYS A 83 5.52 -12.38 2.16
C LYS A 83 5.60 -11.99 0.69
N TYR A 84 4.48 -11.68 0.04
CA TYR A 84 4.44 -11.50 -1.42
C TYR A 84 4.31 -10.04 -1.88
N ILE A 85 3.63 -9.20 -1.12
CA ILE A 85 3.35 -7.79 -1.48
C ILE A 85 3.79 -6.77 -0.41
N GLY A 86 4.28 -7.23 0.75
CA GLY A 86 4.77 -6.39 1.85
C GLY A 86 3.64 -5.85 2.74
N ASP A 87 3.83 -4.67 3.30
CA ASP A 87 2.88 -4.04 4.24
C ASP A 87 1.59 -3.50 3.58
N SER A 88 1.28 -3.96 2.37
CA SER A 88 0.08 -3.55 1.64
C SER A 88 -1.18 -4.08 2.30
N TRP A 89 -2.17 -3.21 2.43
CA TRP A 89 -3.44 -3.46 3.11
C TRP A 89 -4.57 -3.82 2.13
N ALA A 90 -4.38 -3.68 0.81
CA ALA A 90 -5.39 -3.97 -0.20
C ALA A 90 -4.78 -4.45 -1.53
N VAL A 91 -5.39 -5.48 -2.14
CA VAL A 91 -5.05 -6.00 -3.48
C VAL A 91 -6.25 -5.79 -4.41
N ASP A 92 -6.06 -5.00 -5.46
CA ASP A 92 -7.09 -4.75 -6.48
C ASP A 92 -7.34 -5.98 -7.35
N GLY A 93 -6.29 -6.77 -7.60
CA GLY A 93 -6.37 -8.00 -8.35
C GLY A 93 -5.04 -8.42 -8.96
N LYS A 94 -5.11 -9.42 -9.84
CA LYS A 94 -3.96 -9.95 -10.58
C LYS A 94 -4.19 -10.00 -12.09
N ILE A 95 -3.09 -9.94 -12.83
CA ILE A 95 -3.03 -10.33 -14.24
C ILE A 95 -2.10 -11.53 -14.33
N GLU A 96 -2.66 -12.66 -14.75
CA GLU A 96 -1.90 -13.88 -14.94
C GLU A 96 -1.36 -13.99 -16.38
N LYS A 97 -0.07 -14.26 -16.50
CA LYS A 97 0.62 -14.59 -17.75
C LYS A 97 1.27 -15.95 -17.65
N GLU A 98 1.80 -16.44 -18.77
CA GLU A 98 2.49 -17.74 -18.81
C GLU A 98 3.65 -17.81 -17.81
N ASN A 99 4.50 -16.78 -17.78
CA ASN A 99 5.76 -16.79 -17.02
C ASN A 99 5.68 -16.08 -15.66
N TYR A 100 4.70 -15.18 -15.48
CA TYR A 100 4.61 -14.35 -14.29
C TYR A 100 3.15 -14.07 -13.89
N ILE A 101 3.00 -13.50 -12.70
CA ILE A 101 1.77 -12.95 -12.18
C ILE A 101 2.07 -11.51 -11.80
N LEU A 102 1.30 -10.57 -12.36
CA LEU A 102 1.31 -9.17 -11.95
C LEU A 102 0.24 -8.99 -10.87
N ILE A 103 0.63 -8.46 -9.72
CA ILE A 103 -0.26 -8.09 -8.63
C ILE A 103 -0.41 -6.57 -8.62
N ILE A 104 -1.65 -6.10 -8.56
CA ILE A 104 -2.03 -4.69 -8.42
C ILE A 104 -2.47 -4.49 -6.98
N HIS A 105 -1.75 -3.68 -6.21
CA HIS A 105 -2.03 -3.52 -4.78
C HIS A 105 -1.74 -2.09 -4.31
N HIS A 106 -2.37 -1.69 -3.20
CA HIS A 106 -2.32 -0.31 -2.71
C HIS A 106 -1.69 -0.21 -1.33
N PHE A 107 -1.08 0.95 -1.05
CA PHE A 107 -0.65 1.35 0.28
C PHE A 107 -1.32 2.68 0.64
N ASP A 108 -2.09 2.70 1.73
CA ASP A 108 -2.88 3.82 2.19
C ASP A 108 -2.04 4.50 3.25
N THR A 109 -1.67 5.73 2.90
CA THR A 109 -1.03 6.70 3.78
C THR A 109 -1.91 7.94 3.78
N ASP A 110 -1.33 9.13 3.84
CA ASP A 110 -2.08 10.37 3.59
C ASP A 110 -2.59 10.48 2.13
N GLY A 111 -2.18 9.53 1.26
CA GLY A 111 -2.76 9.23 -0.05
C GLY A 111 -2.65 7.74 -0.41
N THR A 112 -3.28 7.33 -1.51
CA THR A 112 -3.23 5.94 -2.02
C THR A 112 -2.11 5.81 -3.05
N ILE A 113 -1.10 5.00 -2.74
CA ILE A 113 0.00 4.66 -3.66
C ILE A 113 -0.30 3.32 -4.32
N VAL A 114 -0.31 3.30 -5.66
CA VAL A 114 -0.52 2.06 -6.43
C VAL A 114 0.82 1.39 -6.70
N PHE A 115 0.92 0.12 -6.33
CA PHE A 115 2.09 -0.73 -6.58
C PHE A 115 1.73 -1.78 -7.60
N LEU A 116 2.60 -1.91 -8.61
CA LEU A 116 2.55 -2.97 -9.60
C LEU A 116 3.74 -3.88 -9.36
N ARG A 117 3.48 -5.08 -8.85
CA ARG A 117 4.52 -6.05 -8.52
C ARG A 117 4.41 -7.28 -9.41
N THR A 118 5.45 -7.60 -10.15
CA THR A 118 5.53 -8.85 -10.90
C THR A 118 6.28 -9.91 -10.10
N LEU A 119 5.68 -11.10 -10.04
CA LEU A 119 6.22 -12.26 -9.37
C LEU A 119 6.29 -13.40 -10.37
N ASN A 120 7.33 -14.22 -10.33
CA ASN A 120 7.35 -15.47 -11.08
C ASN A 120 6.33 -16.47 -10.47
N LYS A 121 6.10 -17.62 -11.13
CA LYS A 121 5.16 -18.65 -10.67
C LYS A 121 5.50 -19.29 -9.31
N LYS A 122 6.64 -18.94 -8.71
CA LYS A 122 7.06 -19.37 -7.36
C LYS A 122 6.91 -18.26 -6.32
N GLY A 123 6.40 -17.09 -6.70
CA GLY A 123 6.23 -15.95 -5.80
C GLY A 123 7.50 -15.11 -5.60
N ILE A 124 8.54 -15.31 -6.41
CA ILE A 124 9.77 -14.51 -6.34
C ILE A 124 9.57 -13.25 -7.18
N LYS A 125 9.87 -12.09 -6.58
CA LYS A 125 9.76 -10.80 -7.25
C LYS A 125 10.69 -10.70 -8.46
N ILE A 126 10.10 -10.34 -9.60
CA ILE A 126 10.80 -10.01 -10.84
C ILE A 126 11.06 -8.51 -10.86
N ASP A 127 9.99 -7.71 -10.78
CA ASP A 127 10.07 -6.26 -10.82
C ASP A 127 8.95 -5.62 -9.98
N GLU A 128 9.10 -4.34 -9.69
CA GLU A 128 8.09 -3.53 -9.03
C GLU A 128 8.20 -2.08 -9.46
N ILE A 129 7.05 -1.48 -9.80
CA ILE A 129 6.95 -0.04 -9.93
C ILE A 129 5.93 0.52 -8.95
N LYS A 130 6.27 1.69 -8.41
CA LYS A 130 5.40 2.51 -7.60
C LYS A 130 4.84 3.61 -8.48
N LEU A 131 3.54 3.64 -8.63
CA LEU A 131 2.83 4.68 -9.36
C LEU A 131 2.39 5.71 -8.32
N TYR A 132 3.23 6.73 -8.17
CA TYR A 132 2.99 7.83 -7.25
C TYR A 132 1.91 8.74 -7.82
N HIS A 133 0.79 8.85 -7.14
CA HIS A 133 -0.19 9.88 -7.44
C HIS A 133 0.16 11.16 -6.67
N THR A 134 -0.19 12.30 -7.26
CA THR A 134 -0.45 13.49 -6.45
C THR A 134 -1.66 13.16 -5.59
N ASP A 135 -1.59 13.44 -4.30
CA ASP A 135 -2.68 13.17 -3.36
C ASP A 135 -4.01 13.61 -3.99
N CYS A 136 -5.01 12.74 -3.96
CA CYS A 136 -6.31 13.05 -4.54
C CYS A 136 -7.10 13.93 -3.58
N VAL A 137 -6.56 15.13 -3.42
CA VAL A 137 -6.95 16.12 -2.45
C VAL A 137 -7.32 17.42 -3.17
N PRO A 138 -8.20 18.22 -2.56
CA PRO A 138 -8.36 19.60 -2.96
C PRO A 138 -7.00 20.32 -2.88
N THR A 139 -6.59 20.91 -3.99
CA THR A 139 -5.38 21.76 -4.03
C THR A 139 -5.72 23.22 -3.72
N THR A 140 -6.95 23.63 -4.05
CA THR A 140 -7.58 24.91 -3.66
C THR A 140 -9.10 24.71 -3.55
N GLU A 141 -9.86 25.76 -3.25
CA GLU A 141 -11.34 25.72 -3.24
C GLU A 141 -11.95 25.25 -4.58
N ASP A 142 -11.25 25.50 -5.69
CA ASP A 142 -11.76 25.24 -7.04
C ASP A 142 -10.97 24.20 -7.83
N THR A 143 -9.93 23.60 -7.22
CA THR A 143 -9.08 22.65 -7.92
C THR A 143 -8.90 21.36 -7.13
N PHE A 144 -8.99 20.24 -7.83
CA PHE A 144 -8.85 18.91 -7.26
C PHE A 144 -7.89 18.09 -8.11
N ASP A 145 -6.82 17.56 -7.51
CA ASP A 145 -5.91 16.67 -8.22
C ASP A 145 -6.48 15.25 -8.26
N ILE A 146 -6.37 14.59 -9.40
CA ILE A 146 -6.81 13.22 -9.60
C ILE A 146 -5.74 12.42 -10.34
N GLY A 147 -5.41 11.26 -9.79
CA GLY A 147 -4.55 10.26 -10.39
C GLY A 147 -5.35 9.02 -10.81
N TYR A 148 -5.06 8.47 -11.98
CA TYR A 148 -5.56 7.16 -12.38
C TYR A 148 -4.54 6.38 -13.19
N VAL A 149 -4.61 5.06 -13.06
CA VAL A 149 -3.79 4.11 -13.81
C VAL A 149 -4.70 3.29 -14.72
N ILE A 150 -4.35 3.23 -15.99
CA ILE A 150 -5.04 2.43 -17.00
C ILE A 150 -4.12 1.28 -17.41
N PHE A 151 -4.63 0.06 -17.29
CA PHE A 151 -4.02 -1.15 -17.81
C PHE A 151 -4.71 -1.51 -19.11
N GLU A 152 -4.00 -1.41 -20.22
CA GLU A 152 -4.49 -1.73 -21.55
C GLU A 152 -4.31 -3.23 -21.84
N SER A 153 -5.09 -3.79 -22.77
CA SER A 153 -5.06 -5.22 -23.10
C SER A 153 -3.69 -5.70 -23.65
N ASN A 154 -2.89 -4.78 -24.20
CA ASN A 154 -1.52 -5.03 -24.68
C ASN A 154 -0.45 -4.87 -23.58
N MET A 155 -0.85 -4.82 -22.31
CA MET A 155 0.03 -4.63 -21.15
C MET A 155 0.78 -3.29 -21.13
N LYS A 156 0.29 -2.32 -21.91
CA LYS A 156 0.65 -0.92 -21.72
C LYS A 156 -0.08 -0.40 -20.48
N ILE A 157 0.67 0.25 -19.61
CA ILE A 157 0.19 0.84 -18.37
C ILE A 157 0.38 2.34 -18.48
N THR A 158 -0.73 3.07 -18.46
CA THR A 158 -0.71 4.53 -18.55
C THR A 158 -1.11 5.10 -17.20
N GLN A 159 -0.17 5.73 -16.51
CA GLN A 159 -0.45 6.57 -15.35
C GLN A 159 -0.74 7.99 -15.85
N ILE A 160 -1.85 8.56 -15.41
CA ILE A 160 -2.26 9.92 -15.71
C ILE A 160 -2.56 10.65 -14.40
N ASP A 161 -1.88 11.76 -14.19
CA ASP A 161 -2.18 12.72 -13.13
C ASP A 161 -2.77 13.98 -13.78
N SER A 162 -3.91 14.43 -13.26
CA SER A 162 -4.67 15.56 -13.79
C SER A 162 -5.13 16.48 -12.67
N THR A 163 -5.39 17.73 -12.99
CA THR A 163 -6.14 18.65 -12.13
C THR A 163 -7.50 18.90 -12.73
N LEU A 164 -8.53 18.71 -11.92
CA LEU A 164 -9.90 19.12 -12.18
C LEU A 164 -10.05 20.57 -11.72
N TRP A 165 -10.51 21.44 -12.61
CA TRP A 165 -10.83 22.83 -12.30
C TRP A 165 -12.34 23.01 -12.36
N TYR A 166 -12.95 23.35 -11.23
CA TYR A 166 -14.37 23.65 -11.16
C TYR A 166 -14.60 25.10 -11.60
N LYS A 167 -15.61 25.32 -12.42
CA LYS A 167 -15.97 26.68 -12.85
C LYS A 167 -16.71 27.37 -11.71
N THR A 168 -16.29 28.57 -11.36
CA THR A 168 -16.97 29.41 -10.37
C THR A 168 -17.81 30.50 -11.01
N ASP A 169 -18.84 30.94 -10.28
CA ASP A 169 -19.62 32.14 -10.59
C ASP A 169 -18.85 33.41 -10.18
N GLU A 170 -19.44 34.57 -10.47
CA GLU A 170 -18.87 35.88 -10.13
C GLU A 170 -18.69 36.14 -8.62
N ASN A 171 -19.29 35.30 -7.77
CA ASN A 171 -19.18 35.35 -6.32
C ASN A 171 -18.19 34.29 -5.76
N GLY A 172 -17.53 33.51 -6.63
CA GLY A 172 -16.61 32.46 -6.24
C GLY A 172 -17.27 31.12 -5.88
N ASN A 173 -18.57 30.93 -6.12
CA ASN A 173 -19.22 29.65 -5.86
C ASN A 173 -19.07 28.69 -7.05
N GLN A 174 -18.80 27.41 -6.79
CA GLN A 174 -18.79 26.39 -7.83
C GLN A 174 -20.16 26.30 -8.54
N ILE A 175 -20.15 26.35 -9.87
CA ILE A 175 -21.35 26.24 -10.69
C ILE A 175 -21.77 24.77 -10.79
N PRO A 176 -22.94 24.38 -10.25
CA PRO A 176 -23.40 22.99 -10.31
C PRO A 176 -23.64 22.56 -11.76
N ASN A 177 -23.44 21.27 -12.06
CA ASN A 177 -23.69 20.63 -13.36
C ASN A 177 -22.77 21.04 -14.53
N LEU A 178 -21.70 21.80 -14.27
CA LEU A 178 -20.63 21.95 -15.25
C LEU A 178 -19.54 20.91 -14.99
N ASN A 179 -19.17 20.19 -16.03
CA ASN A 179 -18.03 19.28 -15.96
C ASN A 179 -16.77 20.08 -15.64
N PRO A 180 -15.93 19.63 -14.68
CA PRO A 180 -14.68 20.30 -14.40
C PRO A 180 -13.79 20.28 -15.64
N ILE A 181 -13.01 21.34 -15.83
CA ILE A 181 -11.98 21.37 -16.87
C ILE A 181 -10.85 20.45 -16.39
N VAL A 182 -10.61 19.37 -17.12
CA VAL A 182 -9.52 18.43 -16.84
C VAL A 182 -8.24 18.95 -17.50
N ARG A 183 -7.21 19.20 -16.71
CA ARG A 183 -5.86 19.51 -17.21
C ARG A 183 -4.90 18.40 -16.82
N GLU A 184 -4.39 17.69 -17.81
CA GLU A 184 -3.35 16.69 -17.61
C GLU A 184 -2.05 17.38 -17.17
N LYS A 185 -1.50 16.95 -16.03
CA LYS A 185 -0.22 17.43 -15.49
C LYS A 185 0.92 16.53 -15.97
N TYR A 186 0.77 15.24 -15.73
CA TYR A 186 1.78 14.24 -16.04
C TYR A 186 1.13 13.01 -16.65
N ARG A 187 1.86 12.42 -17.59
CA ARG A 187 1.57 11.10 -18.15
C ARG A 187 2.85 10.29 -18.14
N PHE A 188 2.78 9.13 -17.49
CA PHE A 188 3.83 8.14 -17.57
C PHE A 188 3.27 6.90 -18.22
N VAL A 189 3.98 6.40 -19.22
CA VAL A 189 3.61 5.18 -19.91
C VAL A 189 4.66 4.14 -19.58
N TYR A 190 4.21 2.95 -19.21
CA TYR A 190 5.05 1.79 -18.99
C TYR A 190 4.59 0.68 -19.92
N GLN A 191 5.53 -0.08 -20.44
CA GLN A 191 5.27 -1.33 -21.13
C GLN A 191 5.75 -2.47 -20.25
N LEU A 192 4.85 -3.38 -19.89
CA LEU A 192 5.26 -4.62 -19.24
C LEU A 192 5.73 -5.61 -20.32
N SER A 193 6.94 -6.13 -20.15
CA SER A 193 7.51 -7.13 -21.04
C SER A 193 6.94 -8.53 -20.82
N ASP A 194 7.25 -9.45 -21.72
CA ASP A 194 6.94 -10.88 -21.55
C ASP A 194 7.75 -11.55 -20.41
N SER A 195 8.88 -10.94 -20.03
CA SER A 195 9.68 -11.33 -18.87
C SER A 195 9.11 -10.81 -17.55
N GLY A 196 8.15 -9.87 -17.58
CA GLY A 196 7.55 -9.28 -16.39
C GLY A 196 8.30 -8.04 -15.86
N GLU A 197 9.15 -7.42 -16.67
CA GLU A 197 9.89 -6.20 -16.33
C GLU A 197 9.17 -4.96 -16.89
N PHE A 198 9.14 -3.87 -16.13
CA PHE A 198 8.52 -2.63 -16.52
C PHE A 198 9.50 -1.73 -17.26
N ASN A 199 9.15 -1.35 -18.49
CA ASN A 199 9.92 -0.43 -19.28
C ASN A 199 9.18 0.90 -19.38
N LYS A 200 9.72 1.96 -18.80
CA LYS A 200 9.14 3.31 -18.96
C LYS A 200 9.30 3.75 -20.41
N THR A 201 8.19 4.03 -21.07
CA THR A 201 8.15 4.55 -22.45
C THR A 201 7.85 6.05 -22.43
N LYS A 202 8.34 6.77 -23.44
CA LYS A 202 8.12 8.21 -23.60
C LYS A 202 6.69 8.53 -23.99
#